data_AF-A0A1C5ZCD2-F1
#
_entry.id   AF-A0A1C5ZCD2-F1
#
_cell.length_a   1.000
_cell.length_b   1.000
_cell.length_c   1.000
_cell.angle_alpha   90.00
_cell.angle_beta   90.00
_cell.angle_gamma   90.00
#
_symmetry.space_group_name_H-M   'P 1'
#
loop_
_entity.id
_entity.type
_entity.pdbx_description
1 polymer ?
#
loop_
_entity_poly.entity_id
_entity_poly.type
_entity_poly.pdbx_seq_one_letter_code
_entity_poly.pdbx_strand_id
1 'polypeptide(L)'
;MGSRKTVEQNSVEEIIRRAVEAGRQSAERSAKDAFKATERRLYGLPTLELKYRDDLEKLAELKAYGPRERDKSITRFFKTGVRLTKEEIFEAQVIDLEAKIASDKYEIDALHGALRTVQEDEYYPVIPGRYFKNLPDDAVADGLHCDTSTVWRNRKRLVQRMAVWLYGAEAVR
;
A
#
# COMPACT_ATOMS: atom_id res chain seq x y z
N MET A 1 55.64 -0.56 21.58
CA MET A 1 54.80 -0.82 20.40
C MET A 1 53.43 -1.48 20.72
N GLY A 2 53.02 -1.64 21.99
CA GLY A 2 51.76 -2.33 22.34
C GLY A 2 50.48 -1.47 22.32
N SER A 3 50.56 -0.16 22.58
CA SER A 3 49.36 0.68 22.77
C SER A 3 48.65 1.15 21.49
N ARG A 4 49.29 1.14 20.32
CA ARG A 4 48.62 1.54 19.06
C ARG A 4 47.70 0.45 18.51
N LYS A 5 48.11 -0.82 18.62
CA LYS A 5 47.32 -1.97 18.14
C LYS A 5 46.03 -2.17 18.94
N THR A 6 46.05 -1.94 20.25
CA THR A 6 44.85 -2.05 21.10
C THR A 6 43.85 -0.92 20.87
N VAL A 7 44.31 0.30 20.57
CA VAL A 7 43.43 1.44 20.24
C VAL A 7 42.78 1.25 18.86
N GLU A 8 43.52 0.74 17.86
CA GLU A 8 42.94 0.40 16.55
C GLU A 8 41.92 -0.74 16.63
N GLN A 9 42.19 -1.79 17.41
CA GLN A 9 41.25 -2.90 17.60
C GLN A 9 39.96 -2.45 18.28
N ASN A 10 40.04 -1.63 19.33
CA ASN A 10 38.86 -1.06 19.99
C ASN A 10 38.06 -0.12 19.07
N SER A 11 38.74 0.62 18.18
CA SER A 11 38.11 1.47 17.16
C SER A 11 37.36 0.64 16.10
N VAL A 12 37.96 -0.48 15.64
CA VAL A 12 37.31 -1.40 14.69
C VAL A 12 36.09 -2.08 15.32
N GLU A 13 36.19 -2.53 16.57
CA GLU A 13 35.03 -3.10 17.30
C GLU A 13 33.91 -2.08 17.47
N GLU A 14 34.23 -0.83 17.78
CA GLU A 14 33.23 0.23 17.90
C GLU A 14 32.55 0.55 16.55
N ILE A 15 33.31 0.55 15.45
CA ILE A 15 32.77 0.72 14.10
C ILE A 15 31.83 -0.44 13.74
N ILE A 16 32.24 -1.69 14.01
CA ILE A 16 31.40 -2.88 13.78
C ILE A 16 30.12 -2.79 14.59
N ARG A 17 30.22 -2.44 15.87
CA ARG A 17 29.05 -2.30 16.76
C ARG A 17 28.08 -1.24 16.24
N ARG A 18 28.58 -0.06 15.86
CA ARG A 18 27.75 1.03 15.30
C ARG A 18 27.09 0.61 13.99
N ALA A 19 27.81 -0.11 13.12
CA ALA A 19 27.25 -0.61 11.87
C ALA A 19 26.13 -1.64 12.11
N VAL A 20 26.31 -2.57 13.06
CA VAL A 20 25.28 -3.55 13.45
C VAL A 20 24.06 -2.86 14.07
N GLU A 21 24.26 -1.92 14.99
CA GLU A 21 23.18 -1.16 15.63
C GLU A 21 22.40 -0.32 14.60
N ALA A 22 23.10 0.35 13.68
CA ALA A 22 22.47 1.10 12.60
C ALA A 22 21.68 0.18 11.65
N GLY A 23 22.23 -1.00 11.31
CA GLY A 23 21.56 -2.01 10.51
C GLY A 23 20.26 -2.49 11.16
N ARG A 24 20.28 -2.79 12.46
CA ARG A 24 19.10 -3.20 13.23
C ARG A 24 18.05 -2.09 13.28
N GLN A 25 18.45 -0.84 13.53
CA GLN A 25 17.51 0.29 13.54
C GLN A 25 16.88 0.54 12.16
N SER A 26 17.64 0.36 11.09
CA SER A 26 17.12 0.46 9.72
C SER A 26 16.09 -0.64 9.44
N ALA A 27 16.37 -1.86 9.87
CA ALA A 27 15.49 -3.01 9.72
C ALA A 27 14.15 -2.79 10.46
N GLU A 28 14.20 -2.45 11.76
CA GLU A 28 13.01 -2.18 12.57
C GLU A 28 12.15 -1.03 12.00
N ARG A 29 12.77 -0.02 11.39
CA ARG A 29 12.06 1.07 10.69
C ARG A 29 11.32 0.53 9.46
N SER A 30 11.96 -0.30 8.63
CA SER A 30 11.34 -0.91 7.46
C SER A 30 10.10 -1.73 7.82
N ALA A 31 10.14 -2.58 8.86
CA ALA A 31 8.96 -3.34 9.27
C ALA A 31 7.82 -2.44 9.80
N LYS A 32 8.17 -1.39 10.55
CA LYS A 32 7.18 -0.39 11.00
C LYS A 32 6.55 0.36 9.84
N ASP A 33 7.33 0.66 8.81
CA ASP A 33 6.86 1.33 7.61
C ASP A 33 5.97 0.40 6.77
N ALA A 34 6.30 -0.89 6.66
CA ALA A 34 5.47 -1.89 6.01
C ALA A 34 4.12 -2.08 6.72
N PHE A 35 4.11 -2.13 8.05
CA PHE A 35 2.88 -2.18 8.85
C PHE A 35 1.98 -0.96 8.57
N LYS A 36 2.54 0.25 8.69
CA LYS A 36 1.79 1.50 8.46
C LYS A 36 1.32 1.62 7.01
N ALA A 37 2.13 1.19 6.05
CA ALA A 37 1.75 1.17 4.64
C ALA A 37 0.56 0.22 4.42
N THR A 38 0.57 -0.94 5.06
CA THR A 38 -0.55 -1.88 5.03
C THR A 38 -1.83 -1.25 5.59
N GLU A 39 -1.77 -0.60 6.76
CA GLU A 39 -2.94 0.08 7.33
C GLU A 39 -3.48 1.17 6.40
N ARG A 40 -2.60 2.00 5.84
CA ARG A 40 -3.01 3.06 4.90
C ARG A 40 -3.74 2.48 3.69
N ARG A 41 -3.22 1.38 3.15
CA ARG A 41 -3.83 0.67 2.02
C ARG A 41 -5.19 0.08 2.39
N LEU A 42 -5.35 -0.48 3.59
CA LEU A 42 -6.63 -1.01 4.08
C LEU A 42 -7.71 0.07 4.22
N TYR A 43 -7.38 1.24 4.77
CA TYR A 43 -8.33 2.37 4.79
C TYR A 43 -8.67 2.87 3.39
N GLY A 44 -7.71 2.81 2.45
CA GLY A 44 -7.92 3.24 1.07
C GLY A 44 -8.71 2.27 0.21
N LEU A 45 -8.76 0.98 0.57
CA LEU A 45 -9.30 -0.08 -0.28
C LEU A 45 -10.76 0.16 -0.73
N PRO A 46 -11.73 0.47 0.16
CA PRO A 46 -13.11 0.70 -0.27
C PRO A 46 -13.23 1.86 -1.27
N THR A 47 -12.47 2.94 -1.05
CA THR A 47 -12.43 4.10 -1.94
C THR A 47 -11.76 3.77 -3.28
N LEU A 48 -10.70 2.96 -3.25
CA LEU A 48 -10.01 2.51 -4.46
C LEU A 48 -10.91 1.61 -5.32
N GLU A 49 -11.69 0.72 -4.71
CA GLU A 49 -12.67 -0.13 -5.41
C GLU A 49 -13.80 0.67 -6.07
N LEU A 50 -14.27 1.75 -5.42
CA LEU A 50 -15.24 2.68 -6.01
C LEU A 50 -14.60 3.39 -7.20
N LYS A 51 -13.40 3.95 -7.00
CA LYS A 51 -12.65 4.62 -8.05
C LYS A 51 -12.38 3.73 -9.26
N TYR A 52 -12.01 2.47 -9.03
CA TYR A 52 -11.74 1.49 -10.06
C TYR A 52 -12.98 1.25 -10.94
N ARG A 53 -14.16 1.14 -10.31
CA ARG A 53 -15.45 1.02 -11.01
C ARG A 53 -15.76 2.26 -11.83
N ASP A 54 -15.63 3.45 -11.24
CA ASP A 54 -15.83 4.72 -11.96
C ASP A 54 -14.89 4.84 -13.17
N ASP A 55 -13.64 4.40 -13.06
CA ASP A 55 -12.67 4.49 -14.15
C ASP A 55 -12.97 3.47 -15.26
N LEU A 56 -13.50 2.28 -14.93
CA LEU A 56 -14.04 1.33 -15.94
C LEU A 56 -15.22 1.92 -16.70
N GLU A 57 -16.15 2.59 -16.01
CA GLU A 57 -17.28 3.28 -16.63
C GLU A 57 -16.80 4.40 -17.55
N LYS A 58 -15.84 5.22 -17.10
CA LYS A 58 -15.22 6.26 -17.94
C LYS A 58 -14.54 5.68 -19.17
N LEU A 59 -13.88 4.52 -19.06
CA LEU A 59 -13.25 3.87 -20.21
C LEU A 59 -14.30 3.39 -21.21
N ALA A 60 -15.41 2.84 -20.73
CA ALA A 60 -16.53 2.43 -21.58
C ALA A 60 -17.16 3.63 -22.29
N GLU A 61 -17.42 4.73 -21.57
CA GLU A 61 -17.92 5.98 -22.15
C GLU A 61 -16.95 6.55 -23.20
N LEU A 62 -15.66 6.61 -22.87
CA LEU A 62 -14.63 7.10 -23.77
C LEU A 62 -14.61 6.28 -25.06
N LYS A 63 -14.63 4.93 -24.97
CA LYS A 63 -14.66 4.04 -26.13
C LYS A 63 -15.95 4.17 -26.97
N ALA A 64 -17.08 4.44 -26.33
CA ALA A 64 -18.37 4.55 -27.01
C ALA A 64 -18.58 5.89 -27.73
N TYR A 65 -18.14 6.99 -27.11
CA TYR A 65 -18.49 8.35 -27.55
C TYR A 65 -17.28 9.19 -27.97
N GLY A 66 -16.06 8.71 -27.74
CA GLY A 66 -14.83 9.46 -27.98
C GLY A 66 -14.53 10.50 -26.88
N PRO A 67 -13.45 11.29 -27.05
CA PRO A 67 -13.05 12.30 -26.07
C PRO A 67 -14.10 13.38 -25.89
N ARG A 68 -14.35 13.82 -24.66
CA ARG A 68 -15.20 15.01 -24.41
C ARG A 68 -14.46 16.26 -24.89
N GLU A 69 -15.15 17.14 -25.61
CA GLU A 69 -14.54 18.35 -26.24
C GLU A 69 -13.82 19.30 -25.26
N ARG A 70 -14.10 19.23 -23.96
CA ARG A 70 -13.52 20.09 -22.91
C ARG A 70 -12.69 19.34 -21.87
N ASP A 71 -12.06 18.23 -22.24
CA ASP A 71 -11.21 17.52 -21.30
C ASP A 71 -9.87 18.23 -21.04
N LYS A 72 -9.59 18.54 -19.77
CA LYS A 72 -8.34 19.20 -19.36
C LYS A 72 -7.10 18.34 -19.66
N SER A 73 -7.27 17.02 -19.77
CA SER A 73 -6.22 16.06 -20.13
C SER A 73 -5.66 16.30 -21.55
N ILE A 74 -6.42 16.96 -22.43
CA ILE A 74 -6.01 17.24 -23.81
C ILE A 74 -4.91 18.31 -23.84
N THR A 75 -4.86 19.20 -22.85
CA THR A 75 -3.95 20.36 -22.83
C THR A 75 -2.45 19.99 -22.90
N ARG A 76 -2.06 18.79 -22.47
CA ARG A 76 -0.66 18.32 -22.52
C ARG A 76 -0.20 17.98 -23.94
N PHE A 77 -1.12 17.68 -24.86
CA PHE A 77 -0.82 17.30 -26.24
C PHE A 77 -0.52 18.51 -27.15
N PHE A 78 -0.78 19.74 -26.69
CA PHE A 78 -0.57 20.95 -27.48
C PHE A 78 0.78 21.66 -27.23
N LYS A 79 1.61 21.18 -26.28
CA LYS A 79 2.82 21.89 -25.83
C LYS A 79 4.07 21.68 -26.70
N THR A 80 4.11 20.65 -27.54
CA THR A 80 5.36 20.17 -28.14
C THR A 80 5.59 20.62 -29.58
N GLY A 81 4.75 21.51 -30.14
CA GLY A 81 4.83 21.94 -31.54
C GLY A 81 4.42 20.87 -32.57
N VAL A 82 4.26 19.61 -32.14
CA VAL A 82 3.68 18.50 -32.90
C VAL A 82 2.16 18.55 -32.74
N ARG A 83 1.44 18.55 -33.87
CA ARG A 83 -0.02 18.59 -33.89
C ARG A 83 -0.55 17.15 -34.01
N LEU A 84 -0.97 16.58 -32.89
CA LEU A 84 -1.60 15.26 -32.89
C LEU A 84 -2.98 15.30 -33.54
N THR A 85 -3.35 14.22 -34.21
CA THR A 85 -4.71 14.02 -34.74
C THR A 85 -5.70 13.76 -33.61
N LYS A 86 -7.00 13.81 -33.92
CA LYS A 86 -8.03 13.50 -32.92
C LYS A 86 -7.96 12.05 -32.49
N GLU A 87 -7.61 11.17 -33.42
CA GLU A 87 -7.44 9.73 -33.23
C GLU A 87 -6.25 9.43 -32.32
N GLU A 88 -5.09 10.08 -32.53
CA GLU A 88 -3.92 9.93 -31.68
C GLU A 88 -4.17 10.41 -30.24
N ILE A 89 -4.90 11.53 -30.09
CA ILE A 89 -5.31 12.04 -28.77
C ILE A 89 -6.23 11.04 -28.06
N PHE A 90 -7.19 10.48 -28.81
CA PHE A 90 -8.11 9.49 -28.28
C PHE A 90 -7.38 8.22 -27.82
N GLU A 91 -6.53 7.65 -28.67
CA GLU A 91 -5.72 6.46 -28.33
C GLU A 91 -4.87 6.71 -27.09
N ALA A 92 -4.20 7.86 -27.00
CA ALA A 92 -3.39 8.20 -25.84
C ALA A 92 -4.23 8.33 -24.55
N GLN A 93 -5.46 8.85 -24.62
CA GLN A 93 -6.37 8.90 -23.47
C GLN A 93 -6.83 7.51 -23.04
N VAL A 94 -7.13 6.63 -24.00
CA VAL A 94 -7.51 5.23 -23.73
C VAL A 94 -6.35 4.50 -23.05
N ILE A 95 -5.13 4.60 -23.59
CA ILE A 95 -3.93 3.95 -23.05
C ILE A 95 -3.67 4.41 -21.61
N ASP A 96 -3.74 5.71 -21.35
CA ASP A 96 -3.56 6.27 -20.02
C ASP A 96 -4.57 5.72 -19.00
N LEU A 97 -5.84 5.68 -19.40
CA LEU A 97 -6.91 5.22 -18.53
C LEU A 97 -6.82 3.70 -18.30
N GLU A 98 -6.49 2.93 -19.32
CA GLU A 98 -6.23 1.48 -19.20
C GLU A 98 -5.04 1.20 -18.27
N ALA A 99 -3.94 1.93 -18.42
CA ALA A 99 -2.78 1.79 -17.54
C ALA A 99 -3.13 2.10 -16.08
N LYS A 100 -3.95 3.14 -15.85
CA LYS A 100 -4.45 3.49 -14.53
C LYS A 100 -5.33 2.38 -13.93
N ILE A 101 -6.30 1.87 -14.69
CA ILE A 101 -7.20 0.78 -14.30
C ILE A 101 -6.40 -0.48 -13.98
N ALA A 102 -5.39 -0.82 -14.80
CA ALA A 102 -4.53 -1.97 -14.57
C ALA A 102 -3.73 -1.83 -13.26
N SER A 103 -3.19 -0.64 -12.99
CA SER A 103 -2.47 -0.34 -11.74
C SER A 103 -3.40 -0.45 -10.51
N ASP A 104 -4.58 0.18 -10.56
CA ASP A 104 -5.55 0.15 -9.47
C ASP A 104 -6.07 -1.29 -9.24
N LYS A 105 -6.31 -2.06 -10.31
CA LYS A 105 -6.68 -3.49 -10.20
C LYS A 105 -5.60 -4.33 -9.55
N TYR A 106 -4.34 -4.18 -9.96
CA TYR A 106 -3.23 -4.91 -9.37
C TYR A 106 -3.15 -4.66 -7.86
N GLU A 107 -3.32 -3.40 -7.45
CA GLU A 107 -3.31 -3.00 -6.05
C GLU A 107 -4.48 -3.61 -5.26
N ILE A 108 -5.70 -3.57 -5.81
CA ILE A 108 -6.89 -4.21 -5.24
C ILE A 108 -6.66 -5.73 -5.09
N ASP A 109 -6.20 -6.40 -6.14
CA ASP A 109 -5.97 -7.84 -6.16
C ASP A 109 -4.89 -8.26 -5.14
N ALA A 110 -3.83 -7.46 -5.00
CA ALA A 110 -2.79 -7.68 -4.00
C ALA A 110 -3.33 -7.58 -2.57
N LEU A 111 -4.16 -6.58 -2.27
CA LEU A 111 -4.78 -6.41 -0.95
C LEU A 111 -5.80 -7.52 -0.64
N HIS A 112 -6.63 -7.90 -1.62
CA HIS A 112 -7.51 -9.07 -1.48
C HIS A 112 -6.72 -10.36 -1.26
N GLY A 113 -5.59 -10.52 -1.94
CA GLY A 113 -4.64 -11.60 -1.67
C GLY A 113 -4.18 -11.61 -0.22
N ALA A 114 -3.77 -10.47 0.31
CA ALA A 114 -3.35 -10.34 1.70
C ALA A 114 -4.50 -10.64 2.68
N LEU A 115 -5.71 -10.13 2.41
CA LEU A 115 -6.90 -10.38 3.22
C LEU A 115 -7.24 -11.88 3.31
N ARG A 116 -7.13 -12.61 2.19
CA ARG A 116 -7.36 -14.06 2.15
C ARG A 116 -6.42 -14.84 3.09
N THR A 117 -5.22 -14.34 3.36
CA THR A 117 -4.27 -15.02 4.27
C THR A 117 -4.68 -15.00 5.74
N VAL A 118 -5.62 -14.12 6.09
CA VAL A 118 -6.10 -13.90 7.47
C VAL A 118 -7.60 -14.13 7.62
N GLN A 119 -8.31 -14.45 6.54
CA GLN A 119 -9.78 -14.52 6.52
C GLN A 119 -10.36 -15.62 7.43
N GLU A 120 -9.61 -16.71 7.65
CA GLU A 120 -10.03 -17.85 8.48
C GLU A 120 -9.72 -17.65 9.98
N ASP A 121 -9.10 -16.52 10.33
CA ASP A 121 -8.75 -16.22 11.72
C ASP A 121 -9.99 -15.79 12.51
N GLU A 122 -10.15 -16.29 13.73
CA GLU A 122 -11.27 -15.95 14.63
C GLU A 122 -11.43 -14.43 14.80
N TYR A 123 -10.32 -13.69 14.84
CA TYR A 123 -10.32 -12.23 15.00
C TYR A 123 -10.34 -11.48 13.66
N TYR A 124 -10.53 -12.16 12.52
CA TYR A 124 -10.66 -11.51 11.22
C TYR A 124 -11.68 -10.36 11.20
N PRO A 125 -12.86 -10.44 11.87
CA PRO A 125 -13.84 -9.35 11.86
C PRO A 125 -13.32 -7.99 12.33
N VAL A 126 -12.20 -7.96 13.07
CA VAL A 126 -11.53 -6.71 13.46
C VAL A 126 -11.04 -5.90 12.25
N ILE A 127 -10.63 -6.56 11.16
CA ILE A 127 -10.14 -5.90 9.95
C ILE A 127 -11.26 -5.12 9.24
N PRO A 128 -12.35 -5.76 8.75
CA PRO A 128 -13.42 -5.02 8.09
C PRO A 128 -14.16 -4.07 9.04
N GLY A 129 -14.28 -4.43 10.32
CA GLY A 129 -14.84 -3.53 11.33
C GLY A 129 -14.06 -2.23 11.43
N ARG A 130 -12.74 -2.32 11.59
CA ARG A 130 -11.89 -1.13 11.76
C ARG A 130 -11.67 -0.36 10.46
N TYR A 131 -11.25 -1.02 9.40
CA TYR A 131 -10.70 -0.35 8.21
C TYR A 131 -11.75 -0.04 7.14
N PHE A 132 -12.87 -0.79 7.09
CA PHE A 132 -13.91 -0.57 6.07
C PHE A 132 -15.16 0.10 6.64
N LYS A 133 -15.53 -0.24 7.88
CA LYS A 133 -16.70 0.32 8.56
C LYS A 133 -16.37 1.46 9.53
N ASN A 134 -15.08 1.75 9.76
CA ASN A 134 -14.61 2.74 10.73
C ASN A 134 -15.21 2.56 12.13
N LEU A 135 -15.46 1.32 12.55
CA LEU A 135 -15.97 1.04 13.89
C LEU A 135 -14.89 1.34 14.94
N PRO A 136 -15.28 1.85 16.11
CA PRO A 136 -14.39 1.96 17.25
C PRO A 136 -14.08 0.55 17.80
N ASP A 137 -12.94 0.44 18.48
CA ASP A 137 -12.42 -0.87 18.92
C ASP A 137 -13.31 -1.55 19.96
N ASP A 138 -14.02 -0.78 20.78
CA ASP A 138 -15.00 -1.27 21.75
C ASP A 138 -16.22 -1.91 21.08
N ALA A 139 -16.80 -1.29 20.06
CA ALA A 139 -17.92 -1.87 19.31
C ALA A 139 -17.53 -3.18 18.61
N VAL A 140 -16.29 -3.28 18.13
CA VAL A 140 -15.75 -4.54 17.58
C VAL A 140 -15.55 -5.58 18.67
N ALA A 141 -15.06 -5.16 19.84
CA ALA A 141 -14.83 -6.03 20.99
C ALA A 141 -16.13 -6.64 21.51
N ASP A 142 -17.19 -5.84 21.61
CA ASP A 142 -18.54 -6.28 22.00
C ASP A 142 -19.07 -7.37 21.07
N GLY A 143 -18.91 -7.18 19.75
CA GLY A 143 -19.35 -8.14 18.73
C GLY A 143 -18.55 -9.45 18.72
N LEU A 144 -17.33 -9.45 19.26
CA LEU A 144 -16.47 -10.63 19.42
C LEU A 144 -16.50 -11.19 20.85
N HIS A 145 -17.26 -10.58 21.76
CA HIS A 145 -17.30 -10.94 23.18
C HIS A 145 -15.90 -11.01 23.83
N CYS A 146 -15.05 -10.03 23.56
CA CYS A 146 -13.68 -9.97 24.08
C CYS A 146 -13.31 -8.57 24.57
N ASP A 147 -12.16 -8.42 25.22
CA ASP A 147 -11.65 -7.11 25.64
C ASP A 147 -11.15 -6.28 24.45
N THR A 148 -11.29 -4.95 24.53
CA THR A 148 -10.71 -4.00 23.55
C THR A 148 -9.20 -4.21 23.37
N SER A 149 -8.49 -4.58 24.44
CA SER A 149 -7.06 -4.89 24.36
C SER A 149 -6.77 -6.13 23.51
N THR A 150 -7.68 -7.12 23.49
CA THR A 150 -7.60 -8.33 22.67
C THR A 150 -7.83 -8.00 21.20
N VAL A 151 -8.79 -7.11 20.90
CA VAL A 151 -9.00 -6.55 19.56
C VAL A 151 -7.74 -5.88 19.04
N TRP A 152 -7.13 -5.00 19.83
CA TRP A 152 -5.92 -4.27 19.42
C TRP A 152 -4.74 -5.21 19.11
N ARG A 153 -4.49 -6.19 20.00
CA ARG A 153 -3.40 -7.17 19.81
C ARG A 153 -3.63 -8.02 18.56
N ASN A 154 -4.84 -8.51 18.36
CA ASN A 154 -5.15 -9.33 17.19
C ASN A 154 -5.14 -8.53 15.90
N ARG A 155 -5.66 -7.30 15.88
CA ARG A 155 -5.51 -6.40 14.71
C ARG A 155 -4.06 -6.25 14.31
N LYS A 156 -3.19 -5.94 15.28
CA LYS A 156 -1.76 -5.80 15.03
C LYS A 156 -1.18 -7.08 14.43
N ARG A 157 -1.50 -8.25 14.98
CA ARG A 157 -1.05 -9.56 14.46
C ARG A 157 -1.51 -9.79 13.02
N LEU A 158 -2.79 -9.53 12.72
CA LEU A 158 -3.36 -9.75 11.39
C LEU A 158 -2.77 -8.80 10.35
N VAL A 159 -2.67 -7.51 10.67
CA VAL A 159 -2.04 -6.52 9.78
C VAL A 159 -0.57 -6.86 9.55
N GLN A 160 0.16 -7.35 10.57
CA GLN A 160 1.54 -7.79 10.38
C GLN A 160 1.62 -8.97 9.40
N ARG A 161 0.73 -9.97 9.51
CA ARG A 161 0.67 -11.10 8.56
C ARG A 161 0.41 -10.62 7.12
N MET A 162 -0.51 -9.66 6.96
CA MET A 162 -0.80 -9.04 5.68
C MET A 162 0.40 -8.24 5.15
N ALA A 163 1.13 -7.52 6.01
CA ALA A 163 2.34 -6.81 5.62
C ALA A 163 3.43 -7.78 5.10
N VAL A 164 3.58 -8.95 5.72
CA VAL A 164 4.51 -9.99 5.22
C VAL A 164 4.09 -10.49 3.84
N TRP A 165 2.80 -10.68 3.58
CA TRP A 165 2.32 -11.05 2.25
C TRP A 165 2.65 -9.97 1.20
N LEU A 166 2.50 -8.69 1.56
CA LEU A 166 2.62 -7.57 0.63
C LEU A 166 4.07 -7.12 0.38
N TYR A 167 4.94 -7.24 1.38
CA TYR A 167 6.31 -6.68 1.36
C TYR A 167 7.39 -7.74 1.62
N GLY A 168 7.01 -8.99 1.87
CA GLY A 168 7.94 -10.09 2.10
C GLY A 168 8.87 -9.83 3.28
N ALA A 169 10.17 -10.01 3.05
CA ALA A 169 11.19 -9.90 4.08
C ALA A 169 11.27 -8.49 4.71
N GLU A 170 10.89 -7.43 4.00
CA GLU A 170 10.91 -6.06 4.53
C GLU A 170 9.95 -5.86 5.71
N ALA A 171 8.88 -6.66 5.77
CA ALA A 171 7.91 -6.61 6.88
C ALA A 171 8.30 -7.44 8.11
N VAL A 172 9.39 -8.22 8.03
CA VAL A 172 9.87 -9.08 9.14
C VAL A 172 11.19 -8.57 9.72
N ARG A 173 11.86 -7.67 9.01
CA ARG A 173 13.18 -7.13 9.34
C ARG A 173 13.15 -6.15 10.52
#